data_AF-A0A7C6TYE6-F1
#
_entry.id   AF-A0A7C6TYE6-F1
#
_cell.length_a   1.000
_cell.length_b   1.000
_cell.length_c   1.000
_cell.angle_alpha   90.00
_cell.angle_beta   90.00
_cell.angle_gamma   90.00
#
_symmetry.space_group_name_H-M   'P 1'
#
loop_
_entity.id
_entity.type
_entity.pdbx_description
1 polymer ?
#
loop_
_entity_poly.entity_id
_entity_poly.type
_entity_poly.pdbx_seq_one_letter_code
_entity_poly.pdbx_strand_id
1 'polypeptide(L)'
;PYLHYIAVHPNWRGKGLGTPLISAILAHHAAHGRRGCFLTTDDFRVPAVKLYLNMGYMPVYWSDDADERWTKLAEALGIAKPAALTPELGLVP
;
A
#
# COMPACT_ATOMS: atom_id res chain seq x y z
N PRO A 1 -2.52 -4.96 11.99
CA PRO A 1 -2.74 -6.29 11.37
C PRO A 1 -2.16 -6.31 9.95
N TYR A 2 -1.78 -7.49 9.45
CA TYR A 2 -1.05 -7.62 8.19
C TYR A 2 -1.93 -8.13 7.04
N LEU A 3 -1.89 -7.44 5.90
CA LEU A 3 -2.44 -7.93 4.63
C LEU A 3 -1.31 -8.57 3.83
N HIS A 4 -1.28 -9.90 3.78
CA HIS A 4 -0.20 -10.64 3.13
C HIS A 4 -0.27 -10.53 1.61
N TYR A 5 -1.43 -10.83 1.02
CA TYR A 5 -1.57 -10.82 -0.43
C TYR A 5 -3.02 -10.66 -0.86
N ILE A 6 -3.22 -9.93 -1.96
CA ILE A 6 -4.45 -9.90 -2.74
C ILE A 6 -4.12 -10.03 -4.21
N ALA A 7 -5.02 -10.63 -4.98
CA ALA A 7 -4.88 -10.73 -6.42
C ALA A 7 -6.24 -10.55 -7.10
N VAL A 8 -6.19 -9.89 -8.24
CA VAL A 8 -7.28 -9.88 -9.23
C VAL A 8 -6.80 -10.67 -10.43
N HIS A 9 -7.62 -11.63 -10.86
CA HIS A 9 -7.35 -12.44 -12.04
C HIS A 9 -7.02 -11.55 -13.25
N PRO A 10 -6.01 -11.88 -14.09
CA PRO A 10 -5.55 -11.03 -15.19
C PRO A 10 -6.67 -10.45 -16.07
N ASN A 11 -7.62 -11.29 -16.47
CA ASN A 11 -8.78 -10.89 -17.31
C ASN A 11 -9.73 -9.88 -16.66
N TRP A 12 -9.58 -9.60 -15.37
CA TRP A 12 -10.45 -8.73 -14.57
C TRP A 12 -9.72 -7.50 -13.99
N ARG A 13 -8.43 -7.32 -14.32
CA ARG A 13 -7.64 -6.16 -13.88
C ARG A 13 -8.10 -4.87 -14.56
N GLY A 14 -7.74 -3.72 -13.99
CA GLY A 14 -8.10 -2.40 -14.51
C GLY A 14 -9.56 -2.00 -14.29
N LYS A 15 -10.37 -2.83 -13.62
CA LYS A 15 -11.80 -2.61 -13.36
C LYS A 15 -12.10 -2.10 -11.94
N GLY A 16 -11.09 -1.63 -11.21
CA GLY A 16 -11.26 -1.14 -9.84
C GLY A 16 -11.54 -2.20 -8.77
N LEU A 17 -11.40 -3.50 -9.08
CA LEU A 17 -11.74 -4.60 -8.16
C LEU A 17 -10.83 -4.73 -6.92
N GLY A 18 -9.65 -4.10 -6.92
CA GLY A 18 -8.75 -4.12 -5.77
C GLY A 18 -9.32 -3.36 -4.55
N THR A 19 -9.99 -2.23 -4.79
CA THR A 19 -10.59 -1.41 -3.73
C THR A 19 -11.62 -2.18 -2.89
N PRO A 20 -12.68 -2.77 -3.46
CA PRO A 20 -13.65 -3.51 -2.66
C PRO A 20 -13.05 -4.72 -1.92
N LEU A 21 -12.04 -5.39 -2.49
CA LEU A 21 -11.32 -6.47 -1.81
C LEU A 21 -10.63 -5.98 -0.53
N ILE A 22 -9.85 -4.89 -0.62
CA ILE A 22 -9.17 -4.32 0.54
C ILE A 22 -10.18 -3.77 1.54
N SER A 23 -11.23 -3.06 1.08
CA SER A 23 -12.28 -2.54 1.96
C SER A 23 -12.95 -3.63 2.79
N ALA A 24 -13.25 -4.79 2.19
CA ALA A 24 -13.82 -5.93 2.92
C ALA A 24 -12.85 -6.46 3.99
N ILE A 25 -11.56 -6.54 3.67
CA ILE A 25 -10.52 -6.94 4.63
C ILE A 25 -10.41 -5.93 5.78
N LEU A 26 -10.40 -4.63 5.49
CA LEU A 26 -10.34 -3.58 6.51
C LEU A 26 -11.57 -3.58 7.41
N ALA A 27 -12.77 -3.79 6.83
CA ALA A 27 -14.00 -3.93 7.59
C ALA A 27 -13.97 -5.15 8.52
N HIS A 28 -13.46 -6.30 8.04
CA HIS A 28 -13.27 -7.49 8.86
C HIS A 28 -12.31 -7.23 10.03
N HIS A 29 -11.18 -6.56 9.77
CA HIS A 29 -10.23 -6.17 10.82
C HIS A 29 -10.86 -5.26 11.87
N ALA A 30 -11.61 -4.24 11.43
CA ALA A 30 -12.30 -3.31 12.31
C ALA A 30 -13.35 -4.03 13.19
N ALA A 31 -14.12 -4.95 12.61
CA ALA A 31 -15.11 -5.76 13.34
C ALA A 31 -14.48 -6.65 14.43
N HIS A 32 -13.19 -6.99 14.29
CA HIS A 32 -12.42 -7.75 15.29
C HIS A 32 -11.54 -6.84 16.17
N GLY A 33 -11.88 -5.55 16.27
CA GLY A 33 -11.20 -4.59 17.16
C GLY A 33 -9.76 -4.25 16.74
N ARG A 34 -9.35 -4.57 15.50
CA ARG A 34 -8.02 -4.24 15.00
C ARG A 34 -8.00 -2.80 14.47
N ARG A 35 -6.88 -2.11 14.69
CA ARG A 35 -6.64 -0.75 14.22
C ARG A 35 -5.61 -0.75 13.10
N GLY A 36 -5.91 -0.06 12.01
CA GLY A 36 -5.06 0.05 10.83
C GLY A 36 -4.82 -1.29 10.12
N CYS A 37 -4.00 -1.26 9.07
CA CYS A 37 -3.52 -2.43 8.35
C CYS A 37 -2.22 -2.05 7.64
N PHE A 38 -1.23 -2.94 7.67
CA PHE A 38 0.02 -2.74 6.93
C PHE A 38 0.22 -3.89 5.95
N LEU A 39 1.04 -3.64 4.93
CA LEU A 39 1.42 -4.59 3.90
C LEU A 39 2.81 -4.23 3.37
N THR A 40 3.47 -5.18 2.73
CA THR A 40 4.66 -4.93 1.92
C THR A 40 4.29 -5.12 0.45
N THR A 41 4.92 -4.34 -0.43
CA THR A 41 4.76 -4.46 -1.87
C THR A 41 6.03 -4.03 -2.56
N ASP A 42 6.34 -4.67 -3.68
CA ASP A 42 7.40 -4.22 -4.56
C ASP A 42 6.96 -2.98 -5.36
N ASP A 43 7.91 -2.12 -5.68
CA ASP A 43 7.75 -0.88 -6.45
C ASP A 43 7.36 -1.12 -7.92
N PHE A 44 7.76 -2.23 -8.53
CA PHE A 44 7.32 -2.58 -9.89
C PHE A 44 5.80 -2.81 -9.99
N ARG A 45 5.09 -2.97 -8.86
CA ARG A 45 3.63 -3.14 -8.81
C ARG A 45 2.91 -1.79 -8.80
N VAL A 46 3.25 -0.91 -9.74
CA VAL A 46 2.75 0.48 -9.83
C VAL A 46 1.23 0.60 -9.62
N PRO A 47 0.36 -0.24 -10.25
CA PRO A 47 -1.09 -0.14 -10.03
C PRO A 47 -1.52 -0.46 -8.59
N ALA A 48 -0.81 -1.37 -7.91
CA ALA A 48 -1.10 -1.72 -6.52
C ALA A 48 -0.65 -0.60 -5.58
N VAL A 49 0.53 -0.02 -5.80
CA VAL A 49 1.00 1.13 -5.00
C VAL A 49 0.02 2.31 -5.13
N LYS A 50 -0.42 2.63 -6.35
CA LYS A 50 -1.44 3.66 -6.58
C LYS A 50 -2.73 3.38 -5.79
N LEU A 51 -3.19 2.13 -5.81
CA LEU A 51 -4.37 1.70 -5.06
C LEU A 51 -4.19 1.94 -3.56
N TYR A 52 -3.07 1.52 -2.98
CA TYR A 52 -2.83 1.68 -1.54
C TYR A 52 -2.75 3.16 -1.14
N LEU A 53 -2.03 3.98 -1.91
CA LEU A 53 -1.96 5.44 -1.67
C LEU A 53 -3.35 6.08 -1.73
N ASN A 54 -4.16 5.74 -2.74
CA ASN A 54 -5.54 6.23 -2.85
C ASN A 54 -6.45 5.78 -1.70
N MET A 55 -6.11 4.68 -1.03
CA MET A 55 -6.82 4.18 0.15
C MET A 55 -6.28 4.76 1.47
N GLY A 56 -5.34 5.70 1.40
CA GLY A 56 -4.77 6.37 2.58
C GLY A 56 -3.64 5.60 3.27
N TYR A 57 -3.09 4.56 2.63
CA TYR A 57 -1.84 3.97 3.12
C TYR A 57 -0.70 4.97 2.94
N MET A 58 0.18 5.03 3.94
CA MET A 58 1.38 5.86 3.90
C MET A 58 2.61 4.97 3.75
N PRO A 59 3.63 5.40 2.99
CA PRO A 59 4.83 4.63 2.81
C PRO A 59 5.70 4.64 4.07
N VAL A 60 6.46 3.57 4.26
CA VAL A 60 7.55 3.47 5.25
C VAL A 60 8.83 3.22 4.47
N TYR A 61 9.83 4.07 4.68
CA TYR A 61 11.14 3.92 4.03
C TYR A 61 12.01 3.07 4.95
N TRP A 62 12.25 1.83 4.54
CA TRP A 62 12.85 0.79 5.39
C TRP A 62 14.23 0.32 4.91
N SER A 63 14.72 0.87 3.80
CA SER A 63 16.01 0.52 3.19
C SER A 63 16.76 1.77 2.75
N ASP A 64 18.08 1.67 2.64
CA ASP A 64 18.95 2.79 2.24
C ASP A 64 18.62 3.31 0.82
N ASP A 65 18.12 2.43 -0.05
CA ASP A 65 17.70 2.73 -1.42
C ASP A 65 16.22 3.15 -1.53
N ALA A 66 15.47 3.21 -0.42
CA ALA A 66 14.04 3.50 -0.44
C ALA A 66 13.74 4.88 -1.06
N ASP A 67 14.57 5.88 -0.78
CA ASP A 67 14.36 7.23 -1.30
C ASP A 67 14.44 7.27 -2.84
N GLU A 68 15.41 6.57 -3.41
CA GLU A 68 15.58 6.46 -4.87
C GLU A 68 14.39 5.71 -5.50
N ARG A 69 14.00 4.58 -4.90
CA ARG A 69 12.86 3.77 -5.38
C ARG A 69 11.56 4.55 -5.36
N TRP A 70 11.29 5.29 -4.29
CA TRP A 70 10.09 6.13 -4.18
C TRP A 70 10.11 7.35 -5.09
N THR A 71 11.29 7.91 -5.38
CA THR A 71 11.43 8.98 -6.39
C THR A 71 11.02 8.47 -7.76
N LYS A 72 11.58 7.35 -8.22
CA LYS A 72 11.22 6.70 -9.50
C LYS A 72 9.75 6.33 -9.58
N LEU A 73 9.20 5.82 -8.47
CA LEU A 73 7.79 5.41 -8.40
C LEU A 73 6.84 6.61 -8.44
N ALA A 74 7.18 7.71 -7.76
CA ALA A 74 6.39 8.94 -7.79
C ALA A 74 6.36 9.55 -9.20
N GLU A 75 7.49 9.55 -9.90
CA GLU A 75 7.59 9.94 -11.32
C GLU A 75 6.70 9.07 -12.21
N ALA A 76 6.79 7.74 -12.06
CA ALA A 76 5.96 6.79 -12.82
C ALA A 76 4.45 6.95 -12.56
N LEU A 77 4.08 7.42 -11.37
CA LEU A 77 2.70 7.69 -10.97
C LEU A 77 2.23 9.11 -11.33
N GLY A 78 3.14 10.01 -11.69
CA GLY A 78 2.83 11.42 -11.94
C GLY A 78 2.37 12.17 -10.68
N ILE A 79 2.91 11.82 -9.51
CA ILE A 79 2.57 12.45 -8.22
C ILE A 79 3.81 13.03 -7.55
N ALA A 80 3.59 13.95 -6.59
CA ALA A 80 4.67 14.34 -5.68
C ALA A 80 5.11 13.13 -4.85
N LYS A 81 6.42 13.01 -4.56
CA LYS A 81 6.94 11.95 -3.72
C LYS A 81 6.25 12.01 -2.35
N PRO A 82 5.55 10.94 -1.92
CA PRO A 82 4.86 10.94 -0.65
C PRO A 82 5.85 11.02 0.52
N ALA A 83 5.47 11.71 1.59
CA ALA A 83 6.23 11.68 2.83
C ALA A 83 6.17 10.28 3.43
N ALA A 84 7.32 9.79 3.91
CA ALA A 84 7.40 8.54 4.65
C ALA A 84 6.93 8.75 6.10
N LEU A 85 6.23 7.74 6.64
CA LEU A 85 6.12 7.60 8.09
C LEU A 85 7.51 7.25 8.63
N THR A 86 7.98 8.04 9.60
CA THR A 86 9.20 7.70 10.33
C THR A 86 8.91 6.53 11.28
N PRO A 87 9.85 5.58 11.47
CA PRO A 87 9.64 4.41 12.33
C PRO A 87 9.39 4.73 13.81
N GLU A 88 9.54 6.00 14.22
CA GLU A 88 9.24 6.49 15.57
C GLU A 88 7.79 6.21 16.02
N LEU A 89 6.90 5.96 15.06
CA LEU A 89 5.50 5.56 15.28
C LEU A 89 5.30 4.04 15.34
N GLY A 90 6.20 3.27 15.97
CA GLY A 90 5.92 1.94 16.53
C GLY A 90 5.23 0.92 15.61
N LEU A 91 5.35 1.08 14.29
CA LEU A 91 4.71 0.26 13.27
C LEU A 91 5.78 -0.31 12.35
N VAL A 92 6.66 -1.12 12.93
CA VAL A 92 7.40 -2.14 12.20
C VAL A 92 7.30 -3.42 13.04
N PRO A 93 6.86 -4.56 12.47
CA PRO A 93 6.89 -5.85 13.17
C PRO A 93 8.33 -6.31 13.46
#